data_AF-A0A445LLI5-F1
#
_entry.id   AF-A0A445LLI5-F1
#
_cell.length_a   1.000
_cell.length_b   1.000
_cell.length_c   1.000
_cell.angle_alpha   90.00
_cell.angle_beta   90.00
_cell.angle_gamma   90.00
#
_symmetry.space_group_name_H-M   'P 1'
#
loop_
_entity.id
_entity.type
_entity.pdbx_description
1 polymer ?
#
loop_
_entity_poly.entity_id
_entity_poly.type
_entity_poly.pdbx_seq_one_letter_code
_entity_poly.pdbx_strand_id
1 'polypeptide(L)'
;MSIVPKETIEVIAQSIGINNLSHDVALAVAPDVEYRMRQIMQEAIKCMRHSKRTTLTADDVDAALNLKNVEPIYGFASGGPLRFKRAVGHRDLFYIDDKDVDLKDVIEASLPKAPLDTAVTCHWLAIEGVQPAIPENAPVEVISAPSDVKKHEQKDDNLPVDIKLPVKHVLSRELQLYFDKVAELTLSESDSVLFKEALVSLATDSGLHPLVPYFTCFIADEVSRGLNNFPLLFALMRVVSSLLQNPHIQIEPYLHQLMPSVVTCLVAKRLGTRLADNHWELRDFTAHLVASICKRFGHVYSNLQSRLTKTLLNAFLDPKKALTQHYGAIQGLGALGPNVVRLLLLPNLETYMQLLEPEMLLEKQKNELKRHEAWRVYGALLVSVYMID
;
A
#
# COMPACT_ATOMS: atom_id res chain seq x y z
N MET A 1 13.75 -5.19 54.27
CA MET A 1 14.31 -3.94 54.82
C MET A 1 13.78 -2.80 53.95
N SER A 2 13.21 -1.77 54.57
CA SER A 2 12.71 -0.58 53.87
C SER A 2 13.89 0.16 53.20
N ILE A 3 13.67 0.69 52.01
CA ILE A 3 14.66 1.52 51.31
C ILE A 3 14.73 2.92 51.93
N VAL A 4 13.63 3.38 52.55
CA VAL A 4 13.56 4.68 53.23
C VAL A 4 14.36 4.61 54.54
N PRO A 5 15.38 5.48 54.72
CA PRO A 5 16.14 5.51 55.96
C PRO A 5 15.30 6.10 57.10
N LYS A 6 15.48 5.55 58.31
CA LYS A 6 14.81 6.03 59.53
C LYS A 6 15.13 7.50 59.83
N GLU A 7 16.33 7.95 59.46
CA GLU A 7 16.81 9.31 59.65
C GLU A 7 15.93 10.33 58.92
N THR A 8 15.39 9.99 57.74
CA THR A 8 14.49 10.87 56.99
C THR A 8 13.18 11.15 57.75
N ILE A 9 12.66 10.14 58.45
CA ILE A 9 11.41 10.27 59.24
C ILE A 9 11.67 11.09 60.49
N GLU A 10 12.81 10.89 61.15
CA GLU A 10 13.22 11.68 62.31
C GLU A 10 13.41 13.16 61.95
N VAL A 11 14.02 13.47 60.79
CA VAL A 11 14.15 14.85 60.29
C VAL A 11 12.80 15.50 59.99
N ILE A 12 11.84 14.76 59.41
CA ILE A 12 10.47 15.26 59.19
C ILE A 12 9.73 15.47 60.52
N ALA A 13 9.93 14.59 61.52
CA ALA A 13 9.34 14.77 62.84
C ALA A 13 9.88 16.03 63.55
N GLN A 14 11.18 16.30 63.42
CA GLN A 14 11.81 17.50 63.94
C GLN A 14 11.31 18.78 63.27
N SER A 15 11.02 18.76 61.96
CA SER A 15 10.47 19.95 61.27
C SER A 15 9.06 20.32 61.73
N ILE A 16 8.30 19.34 62.23
CA ILE A 16 6.97 19.53 62.83
C ILE A 16 7.08 19.95 64.32
N GLY A 17 8.27 19.89 64.92
CA GLY A 17 8.54 20.25 66.32
C GLY A 17 8.52 19.08 67.31
N ILE A 18 8.53 17.83 66.82
CA ILE A 18 8.61 16.63 67.66
C ILE A 18 10.09 16.24 67.82
N ASN A 19 10.70 16.66 68.92
CA ASN A 19 12.14 16.50 69.14
C ASN A 19 12.58 15.08 69.51
N ASN A 20 11.71 14.29 70.16
CA ASN A 20 12.03 12.94 70.64
C ASN A 20 11.00 11.91 70.10
N LEU A 21 11.19 11.46 68.86
CA LEU A 21 10.46 10.31 68.31
C LEU A 21 11.15 9.01 68.73
N SER A 22 10.41 7.99 69.16
CA SER A 22 11.00 6.69 69.47
C SER A 22 11.43 5.95 68.19
N HIS A 23 12.59 5.31 68.22
CA HIS A 23 13.14 4.62 67.05
C HIS A 23 12.23 3.48 66.54
N ASP A 24 11.47 2.83 67.43
CA ASP A 24 10.52 1.78 67.04
C ASP A 24 9.38 2.33 66.16
N VAL A 25 8.93 3.56 66.43
CA VAL A 25 7.89 4.24 65.63
C VAL A 25 8.45 4.64 64.26
N ALA A 26 9.67 5.17 64.19
CA ALA A 26 10.32 5.49 62.92
C ALA A 26 10.50 4.23 62.04
N LEU A 27 10.87 3.10 62.66
CA LEU A 27 11.01 1.82 61.96
C LEU A 27 9.67 1.24 61.47
N ALA A 28 8.58 1.49 62.20
CA ALA A 28 7.25 1.03 61.80
C ALA A 28 6.63 1.90 60.69
N VAL A 29 6.89 3.21 60.67
CA VAL A 29 6.33 4.14 59.66
C VAL A 29 7.03 4.03 58.31
N ALA A 30 8.34 3.76 58.28
CA ALA A 30 9.13 3.61 57.05
C ALA A 30 8.52 2.65 56.01
N PRO A 31 8.13 1.41 56.37
CA PRO A 31 7.51 0.49 55.41
C PRO A 31 6.11 0.91 54.95
N ASP A 32 5.31 1.62 55.77
CA ASP A 32 4.00 2.13 55.34
C ASP A 32 4.15 3.23 54.28
N VAL A 33 5.09 4.15 54.48
CA VAL A 33 5.42 5.20 53.50
C VAL A 33 5.90 4.58 52.18
N GLU A 34 6.79 3.59 52.26
CA GLU A 34 7.27 2.90 51.07
C GLU A 34 6.13 2.17 50.33
N TYR A 35 5.21 1.54 51.07
CA TYR A 35 4.05 0.88 50.50
C TYR A 35 3.16 1.88 49.74
N ARG A 36 2.84 3.02 50.35
CA ARG A 36 2.04 4.09 49.70
C ARG A 36 2.74 4.65 48.47
N MET A 37 4.04 4.89 48.55
CA MET A 37 4.84 5.36 47.40
C MET A 37 4.78 4.36 46.25
N ARG A 38 4.99 3.06 46.52
CA ARG A 38 4.89 2.01 45.50
C ARG A 38 3.49 1.93 44.90
N GLN A 39 2.44 2.11 45.72
CA GLN A 39 1.06 2.09 45.25
C GLN A 39 0.77 3.21 44.25
N ILE A 40 1.19 4.45 44.55
CA ILE A 40 1.05 5.60 43.65
C ILE A 40 1.85 5.37 42.36
N MET A 41 3.09 4.87 42.47
CA MET A 41 3.93 4.61 41.30
C MET A 41 3.36 3.52 40.39
N GLN A 42 2.74 2.47 40.95
CA GLN A 42 2.06 1.45 40.16
C GLN A 42 0.88 2.01 39.36
N GLU A 43 0.15 2.99 39.92
CA GLU A 43 -0.96 3.63 39.23
C GLU A 43 -0.49 4.63 38.18
N ALA A 44 0.60 5.35 38.44
CA ALA A 44 1.24 6.21 37.45
C ALA A 44 1.74 5.39 36.25
N ILE A 45 2.34 4.21 36.47
CA ILE A 45 2.74 3.30 35.38
C ILE A 45 1.54 2.83 34.55
N LYS A 46 0.38 2.62 35.17
CA LYS A 46 -0.85 2.29 34.43
C LYS A 46 -1.29 3.46 33.55
N CYS A 47 -1.29 4.69 34.09
CA CYS A 47 -1.63 5.91 33.34
C CYS A 47 -0.67 6.13 32.14
N MET A 48 0.63 5.91 32.35
CA MET A 48 1.65 5.97 31.31
C MET A 48 1.40 4.95 30.19
N ARG A 49 1.10 3.70 30.53
CA ARG A 49 0.78 2.65 29.55
C ARG A 49 -0.51 2.95 28.78
N HIS A 50 -1.53 3.47 29.45
CA HIS A 50 -2.78 3.91 28.80
C HIS A 50 -2.54 5.10 27.86
N SER A 51 -1.55 5.94 28.15
CA SER A 51 -1.10 7.03 27.28
C SER A 51 -0.21 6.57 26.12
N LYS A 52 0.06 5.26 25.97
CA LYS A 52 0.95 4.67 24.94
C LYS A 52 2.38 5.22 24.96
N ARG A 53 2.85 5.67 26.13
CA ARG A 53 4.22 6.18 26.34
C ARG A 53 5.06 5.16 27.10
N THR A 54 6.38 5.21 26.90
CA THR A 54 7.36 4.38 27.63
C THR A 54 8.08 5.16 28.73
N THR A 55 8.02 6.49 28.70
CA THR A 55 8.59 7.40 29.68
C THR A 55 7.50 7.90 30.62
N LEU A 56 7.75 7.82 31.93
CA LEU A 56 6.83 8.29 32.96
C LEU A 56 7.02 9.80 33.16
N THR A 57 5.92 10.54 33.10
CA THR A 57 5.89 12.01 33.23
C THR A 57 5.24 12.43 34.55
N ALA A 58 5.45 13.69 34.98
CA ALA A 58 4.82 14.24 36.19
C ALA A 58 3.29 14.16 36.11
N ASP A 59 2.72 14.43 34.94
CA ASP A 59 1.27 14.34 34.68
C ASP A 59 0.69 12.95 34.98
N ASP A 60 1.47 11.88 34.75
CA ASP A 60 1.03 10.51 35.04
C ASP A 60 0.94 10.25 36.55
N VAL A 61 1.82 10.90 37.34
CA VAL A 61 1.80 10.85 38.81
C VAL A 61 0.67 11.70 39.37
N ASP A 62 0.44 12.89 38.81
CA ASP A 62 -0.68 13.75 39.21
C ASP A 62 -2.03 13.08 38.93
N ALA A 63 -2.15 12.40 37.80
CA ALA A 63 -3.32 11.57 37.50
C ALA A 63 -3.49 10.44 38.53
N ALA A 64 -2.39 9.78 38.95
CA ALA A 64 -2.43 8.74 39.97
C ALA A 64 -2.82 9.28 41.36
N LEU A 65 -2.32 10.46 41.75
CA LEU A 65 -2.69 11.12 43.01
C LEU A 65 -4.19 11.46 43.03
N ASN A 66 -4.70 12.02 41.93
CA ASN A 66 -6.13 12.30 41.78
C ASN A 66 -6.99 11.03 41.87
N LEU A 67 -6.56 9.91 41.28
CA LEU A 67 -7.26 8.63 41.38
C LEU A 67 -7.30 8.09 42.82
N LYS A 68 -6.29 8.40 43.63
CA LYS A 68 -6.23 8.03 45.05
C LYS A 68 -6.90 9.01 45.99
N ASN A 69 -7.45 10.11 45.48
CA ASN A 69 -7.93 11.24 46.29
C ASN A 69 -6.86 11.79 47.24
N VAL A 70 -5.60 11.80 46.79
CA VAL A 70 -4.49 12.47 47.48
C VAL A 70 -4.39 13.89 46.95
N GLU A 71 -4.02 14.83 47.82
CA GLU A 71 -3.84 16.23 47.44
C GLU A 71 -2.81 16.36 46.30
N PRO A 72 -3.12 17.15 45.25
CA PRO A 72 -2.22 17.34 44.12
C PRO A 72 -0.99 18.14 44.52
N ILE A 73 0.17 17.77 43.97
CA ILE A 73 1.44 18.41 44.28
C ILE A 73 1.76 19.42 43.18
N TYR A 74 1.64 20.71 43.49
CA TYR A 74 1.91 21.79 42.54
C TYR A 74 3.41 22.09 42.40
N GLY A 75 3.81 22.63 41.24
CA GLY A 75 5.17 23.14 40.99
C GLY A 75 6.05 22.27 40.09
N PHE A 76 5.58 21.10 39.65
CA PHE A 76 6.36 20.14 38.84
C PHE A 76 6.08 20.20 37.33
N ALA A 77 5.22 21.12 36.88
CA ALA A 77 4.89 21.29 35.46
C ALA A 77 5.94 22.10 34.68
N SER A 78 6.92 22.71 35.35
CA SER A 78 7.95 23.50 34.70
C SER A 78 8.95 22.58 34.01
N GLY A 79 9.14 22.72 32.69
CA GLY A 79 10.03 21.88 31.88
C GLY A 79 11.54 22.03 32.17
N GLY A 80 11.90 22.71 33.27
CA GLY A 80 13.27 22.89 33.72
C GLY A 80 13.76 21.68 34.53
N PRO A 81 15.02 21.25 34.36
CA PRO A 81 15.59 20.17 35.19
C PRO A 81 15.77 20.66 36.64
N LEU A 82 15.25 19.89 37.60
CA LEU A 82 15.52 20.10 39.03
C LEU A 82 17.01 19.93 39.32
N ARG A 83 17.63 20.93 39.96
CA ARG A 83 19.05 20.91 40.34
C ARG A 83 19.20 20.71 41.84
N PHE A 84 19.47 19.48 42.25
CA PHE A 84 19.81 19.16 43.64
C PHE A 84 21.27 19.56 43.92
N LYS A 85 21.48 20.45 44.90
CA LYS A 85 22.81 20.82 45.39
C LYS A 85 23.04 20.28 46.80
N ARG A 86 24.27 19.87 47.09
CA ARG A 86 24.69 19.43 48.42
C ARG A 86 24.97 20.65 49.30
N ALA A 87 24.50 20.62 50.55
CA ALA A 87 24.79 21.67 51.51
C ALA A 87 26.26 21.67 51.93
N VAL A 88 26.82 22.87 52.10
CA VAL A 88 28.23 23.03 52.50
C VAL A 88 28.37 22.64 53.97
N GLY A 89 29.18 21.62 54.27
CA GLY A 89 29.46 21.15 55.64
C GLY A 89 28.77 19.86 56.05
N HIS A 90 27.74 19.39 55.32
CA HIS A 90 27.06 18.12 55.59
C HIS A 90 27.02 17.23 54.35
N ARG A 91 27.45 15.97 54.47
CA ARG A 91 27.56 15.05 53.32
C ARG A 91 26.20 14.53 52.82
N ASP A 92 25.23 14.45 53.73
CA ASP A 92 23.97 13.75 53.52
C ASP A 92 22.77 14.70 53.34
N LEU A 93 23.01 16.02 53.38
CA LEU A 93 21.97 17.04 53.23
C LEU A 93 21.99 17.62 51.81
N PHE A 94 20.86 17.53 51.12
CA PHE A 94 20.64 18.11 49.79
C PHE A 94 19.52 19.14 49.87
N TYR A 95 19.64 20.22 49.10
CA TYR A 95 18.61 21.23 48.94
C TYR A 95 18.37 21.51 47.45
N ILE A 96 17.21 22.08 47.14
CA ILE A 96 16.85 22.50 45.79
C ILE A 96 17.38 23.93 45.59
N ASP A 97 18.20 24.12 44.55
CA ASP A 97 18.76 25.43 44.21
C ASP A 97 17.74 26.25 43.42
N ASP A 98 16.84 26.92 44.15
CA ASP A 98 15.89 27.86 43.57
C ASP A 98 16.52 29.26 43.51
N LYS A 99 16.65 29.78 42.30
CA LYS A 99 17.12 31.15 42.07
C LYS A 99 15.92 32.08 42.00
N ASP A 100 15.98 33.16 42.77
CA ASP A 100 15.02 34.25 42.64
C ASP A 100 15.18 34.89 41.25
N VAL A 101 14.06 35.09 40.57
CA VAL A 101 13.99 35.71 39.24
C VAL A 101 13.14 36.97 39.35
N ASP A 102 13.61 38.07 38.77
CA ASP A 102 12.86 39.32 38.76
C ASP A 102 11.63 39.20 37.84
N LEU A 103 10.47 39.72 38.29
CA LEU A 103 9.23 39.66 37.51
C LEU A 103 9.35 40.36 36.14
N LYS A 104 10.22 41.36 36.02
CA LYS A 104 10.46 42.08 34.76
C LYS A 104 11.05 41.15 33.70
N ASP A 105 12.01 40.33 34.08
CA ASP A 105 12.67 39.39 33.19
C ASP A 105 11.71 38.31 32.68
N VAL A 106 10.71 37.93 33.49
CA VAL A 106 9.67 36.98 33.09
C VAL A 106 8.70 37.58 32.08
N ILE A 107 8.36 38.87 32.21
CA ILE A 107 7.45 39.58 31.29
C ILE A 107 8.13 39.87 29.95
N GLU A 108 9.43 40.20 29.97
CA GLU A 108 10.22 40.48 28.77
C GLU A 108 10.68 39.21 28.04
N ALA A 109 10.49 38.02 28.64
CA ALA A 109 10.86 36.76 28.02
C ALA A 109 10.10 36.52 26.71
N SER A 110 10.83 36.16 25.65
CA SER A 110 10.24 35.86 24.35
C SER A 110 9.38 34.59 24.42
N LEU A 111 8.21 34.65 23.76
CA LEU A 111 7.32 33.50 23.65
C LEU A 111 8.01 32.32 22.93
N PRO A 112 7.79 31.06 23.37
CA PRO A 112 8.32 29.89 22.70
C PRO A 112 7.67 29.72 21.32
N LYS A 113 8.42 29.14 20.37
CA LYS A 113 7.89 28.84 19.04
C LYS A 113 6.90 27.68 19.14
N ALA A 114 5.71 27.85 18.57
CA ALA A 114 4.73 26.79 18.47
C ALA A 114 5.21 25.70 17.49
N PRO A 115 5.02 24.40 17.83
CA PRO A 115 5.25 23.32 16.88
C PRO A 115 4.23 23.37 15.74
N LEU A 116 4.56 22.68 14.63
CA LEU A 116 3.61 22.46 13.53
C LEU A 116 2.48 21.54 13.98
N ASP A 117 1.33 21.66 13.32
CA ASP A 117 0.18 20.81 13.57
C ASP A 117 0.45 19.35 13.16
N THR A 118 -0.25 18.42 13.79
CA THR A 118 -0.09 16.99 13.54
C THR A 118 -0.63 16.60 12.18
N ALA A 119 0.21 15.98 11.34
CA ALA A 119 -0.17 15.45 10.04
C ALA A 119 0.20 13.96 9.93
N VAL A 120 -0.58 13.20 9.17
CA VAL A 120 -0.34 11.77 8.92
C VAL A 120 0.27 11.60 7.53
N THR A 121 1.42 10.93 7.47
CA THR A 121 2.07 10.52 6.22
C THR A 121 2.00 9.00 6.10
N CYS A 122 1.58 8.50 4.93
CA CYS A 122 1.43 7.07 4.68
C CYS A 122 2.51 6.60 3.71
N HIS A 123 3.11 5.45 4.00
CA HIS A 123 4.05 4.77 3.11
C HIS A 123 3.86 3.24 3.22
N TRP A 124 4.41 2.51 2.26
CA TRP A 124 4.36 1.04 2.26
C TRP A 124 5.43 0.49 3.20
N LEU A 125 5.01 -0.14 4.30
CA LEU A 125 5.92 -0.83 5.22
C LEU A 125 6.38 -2.18 4.66
N ALA A 126 5.48 -2.92 4.00
CA ALA A 126 5.79 -4.23 3.42
C ALA A 126 4.91 -4.53 2.21
N ILE A 127 5.48 -5.22 1.22
CA ILE A 127 4.80 -5.77 0.05
C ILE A 127 5.17 -7.25 0.02
N GLU A 128 4.19 -8.16 0.05
CA GLU A 128 4.42 -9.62 0.12
C GLU A 128 5.36 -10.06 1.26
N GLY A 129 5.30 -9.38 2.41
CA GLY A 129 6.16 -9.66 3.55
C GLY A 129 7.60 -9.16 3.42
N VAL A 130 7.95 -8.49 2.31
CA VAL A 130 9.26 -7.86 2.10
C VAL A 130 9.13 -6.34 2.30
N GLN A 131 10.00 -5.78 3.13
CA GLN A 131 10.06 -4.33 3.35
C GLN A 131 10.74 -3.64 2.16
N PRO A 132 10.07 -2.71 1.46
CA PRO A 132 10.69 -1.99 0.36
C PRO A 132 11.72 -0.98 0.89
N ALA A 133 12.82 -0.81 0.16
CA ALA A 133 13.91 0.12 0.51
C ALA A 133 13.56 1.57 0.16
N ILE A 134 12.58 2.13 0.86
CA ILE A 134 12.13 3.53 0.76
C ILE A 134 12.79 4.32 1.92
N PRO A 135 13.17 5.60 1.79
CA PRO A 135 13.78 6.40 2.86
C PRO A 135 13.07 6.35 4.23
N GLU A 136 11.75 6.19 4.26
CA GLU A 136 10.96 6.08 5.50
C GLU A 136 11.12 4.71 6.20
N ASN A 137 11.51 3.67 5.46
CA ASN A 137 11.72 2.33 5.98
C ASN A 137 13.17 2.16 6.45
N ALA A 138 13.34 1.87 7.74
CA ALA A 138 14.65 1.55 8.27
C ALA A 138 15.20 0.27 7.63
N PRO A 139 16.48 0.23 7.20
CA PRO A 139 17.10 -1.01 6.76
C PRO A 139 17.12 -2.01 7.92
N VAL A 140 16.79 -3.27 7.62
CA VAL A 140 16.61 -4.36 8.61
C VAL A 140 17.80 -4.51 9.56
N GLU A 141 19.00 -4.14 9.11
CA GLU A 141 20.24 -4.15 9.88
C GLU A 141 20.24 -3.19 11.10
N VAL A 142 19.38 -2.16 11.09
CA VAL A 142 19.28 -1.17 12.18
C VAL A 142 18.31 -1.63 13.28
N ILE A 143 17.43 -2.60 13.00
CA ILE A 143 16.45 -3.13 13.96
C ILE A 143 17.05 -4.26 14.80
N SER A 144 18.04 -4.99 14.27
CA SER A 144 18.91 -5.83 15.09
C SER A 144 19.74 -4.93 16.00
N ALA A 145 19.70 -5.20 17.32
CA ALA A 145 20.55 -4.56 18.32
C ALA A 145 22.00 -4.40 17.82
N PRO A 146 22.74 -3.34 18.24
CA PRO A 146 24.04 -3.02 17.67
C PRO A 146 25.00 -4.21 17.83
N SER A 147 25.22 -4.93 16.72
CA SER A 147 26.28 -5.91 16.61
C SER A 147 27.54 -5.15 16.19
N ASP A 148 28.53 -5.15 17.08
CA ASP A 148 29.87 -4.61 16.85
C ASP A 148 30.59 -5.38 15.73
N VAL A 149 30.27 -5.14 14.44
CA VAL A 149 31.20 -5.42 13.33
C VAL A 149 30.92 -4.48 12.15
N LYS A 150 31.81 -3.52 11.94
CA LYS A 150 31.89 -2.71 10.72
C LYS A 150 32.19 -3.59 9.50
N LYS A 151 31.40 -3.49 8.43
CA LYS A 151 31.88 -3.64 7.05
C LYS A 151 31.31 -2.53 6.19
N HIS A 152 32.21 -1.73 5.63
CA HIS A 152 31.93 -0.78 4.57
C HIS A 152 31.82 -1.53 3.25
N GLU A 153 30.74 -1.32 2.49
CA GLU A 153 30.78 -1.41 1.03
C GLU A 153 30.02 -0.23 0.41
N GLN A 154 30.56 0.21 -0.73
CA GLN A 154 30.33 1.49 -1.39
C GLN A 154 28.98 1.55 -2.12
N LYS A 155 28.40 2.75 -2.12
CA LYS A 155 27.27 3.16 -2.96
C LYS A 155 27.63 3.06 -4.44
N ASP A 156 26.75 2.42 -5.20
CA ASP A 156 26.52 2.76 -6.61
C ASP A 156 25.04 3.09 -6.79
N ASP A 157 24.80 4.27 -7.37
CA ASP A 157 23.49 4.83 -7.69
C ASP A 157 22.86 4.12 -8.90
N ASN A 158 21.52 4.09 -8.90
CA ASN A 158 20.63 3.75 -10.01
C ASN A 158 20.62 2.28 -10.47
N LEU A 159 19.80 1.47 -9.79
CA LEU A 159 19.14 0.32 -10.42
C LEU A 159 17.64 0.34 -10.14
N PRO A 160 16.80 -0.02 -11.13
CA PRO A 160 15.37 -0.17 -10.95
C PRO A 160 15.12 -1.22 -9.87
N VAL A 161 14.02 -1.07 -9.12
CA VAL A 161 13.54 -2.09 -8.18
C VAL A 161 13.30 -3.36 -8.99
N ASP A 162 14.36 -4.16 -9.08
CA ASP A 162 14.35 -5.49 -9.60
C ASP A 162 13.65 -6.25 -8.50
N ILE A 163 12.34 -6.45 -8.67
CA ILE A 163 11.67 -7.63 -8.14
C ILE A 163 12.32 -8.80 -8.87
N LYS A 164 13.62 -9.05 -8.64
CA LYS A 164 14.19 -10.38 -8.78
C LYS A 164 13.26 -11.18 -7.91
N LEU A 165 12.46 -12.07 -8.47
CA LEU A 165 11.71 -13.04 -7.70
C LEU A 165 12.74 -13.95 -7.03
N PRO A 166 13.17 -13.73 -5.76
CA PRO A 166 14.12 -14.64 -5.17
C PRO A 166 13.29 -15.62 -4.35
N VAL A 167 13.78 -16.84 -4.23
CA VAL A 167 13.15 -17.90 -3.45
C VAL A 167 11.96 -18.49 -4.19
N LYS A 168 12.20 -19.69 -4.74
CA LYS A 168 11.20 -20.72 -5.01
C LYS A 168 10.09 -20.56 -3.96
N HIS A 169 8.92 -20.04 -4.32
CA HIS A 169 7.81 -19.99 -3.37
C HIS A 169 7.72 -21.37 -2.75
N VAL A 170 7.60 -21.44 -1.42
CA VAL A 170 7.28 -22.68 -0.71
C VAL A 170 5.83 -23.01 -1.06
N LEU A 171 5.60 -23.32 -2.33
CA LEU A 171 4.35 -23.81 -2.86
C LEU A 171 4.19 -25.20 -2.29
N SER A 172 3.09 -25.42 -1.58
CA SER A 172 2.71 -26.76 -1.18
C SER A 172 2.54 -27.63 -2.43
N ARG A 173 2.77 -28.93 -2.28
CA ARG A 173 2.56 -29.90 -3.36
C ARG A 173 1.12 -29.82 -3.90
N GLU A 174 0.15 -29.51 -3.04
CA GLU A 174 -1.25 -29.34 -3.41
C GLU A 174 -1.48 -28.10 -4.29
N LEU A 175 -0.84 -26.96 -3.97
CA LEU A 175 -0.94 -25.74 -4.80
C LEU A 175 -0.28 -25.92 -6.17
N GLN A 176 0.82 -26.68 -6.24
CA GLN A 176 1.45 -27.03 -7.52
C GLN A 176 0.54 -27.92 -8.36
N LEU A 177 -0.04 -28.97 -7.77
CA LEU A 177 -0.99 -29.83 -8.46
C LEU A 177 -2.24 -29.07 -8.91
N TYR A 178 -2.72 -28.11 -8.11
CA TYR A 178 -3.82 -27.23 -8.48
C TYR A 178 -3.45 -26.37 -9.70
N PHE A 179 -2.28 -25.71 -9.66
CA PHE A 179 -1.79 -24.91 -10.77
C PHE A 179 -1.64 -25.73 -12.04
N ASP A 180 -1.00 -26.90 -11.96
CA ASP A 180 -0.79 -27.80 -13.08
C ASP A 180 -2.14 -28.25 -13.67
N LYS A 181 -3.13 -28.54 -12.82
CA LYS A 181 -4.47 -28.92 -13.27
C LYS A 181 -5.19 -27.77 -13.99
N VAL A 182 -5.11 -26.55 -13.46
CA VAL A 182 -5.70 -25.37 -14.11
C VAL A 182 -4.99 -25.07 -15.44
N ALA A 183 -3.66 -25.14 -15.47
CA ALA A 183 -2.87 -24.94 -16.68
C ALA A 183 -3.18 -25.98 -17.76
N GLU A 184 -3.27 -27.26 -17.39
CA GLU A 184 -3.68 -28.34 -18.29
C GLU A 184 -5.07 -28.10 -18.87
N LEU A 185 -6.05 -27.73 -18.03
CA LEU A 185 -7.41 -27.42 -18.48
C LEU A 185 -7.46 -26.22 -19.42
N THR A 186 -6.64 -25.18 -19.19
CA THR A 186 -6.56 -24.02 -20.10
C THR A 186 -5.99 -24.38 -21.47
N LEU A 187 -5.05 -25.32 -21.55
CA LEU A 187 -4.38 -25.72 -22.79
C LEU A 187 -5.15 -26.77 -23.59
N SER A 188 -5.86 -27.69 -22.92
CA SER A 188 -6.49 -28.86 -23.55
C SER A 188 -8.00 -28.72 -23.79
N GLU A 189 -8.75 -28.07 -22.90
CA GLU A 189 -10.22 -28.12 -22.89
C GLU A 189 -10.90 -26.76 -22.56
N SER A 190 -10.67 -25.76 -23.41
CA SER A 190 -11.20 -24.38 -23.23
C SER A 190 -12.75 -24.24 -23.10
N ASP A 191 -13.53 -25.24 -23.53
CA ASP A 191 -15.00 -25.23 -23.46
C ASP A 191 -15.61 -26.27 -22.49
N SER A 192 -14.77 -27.00 -21.75
CA SER A 192 -15.23 -28.03 -20.82
C SER A 192 -15.95 -27.44 -19.61
N VAL A 193 -16.90 -28.20 -19.06
CA VAL A 193 -17.62 -27.83 -17.83
C VAL A 193 -16.64 -27.69 -16.67
N LEU A 194 -15.61 -28.54 -16.66
CA LEU A 194 -14.53 -28.49 -15.67
C LEU A 194 -13.74 -27.18 -15.72
N PHE A 195 -13.56 -26.60 -16.91
CA PHE A 195 -12.90 -25.31 -17.05
C PHE A 195 -13.75 -24.18 -16.45
N LYS A 196 -15.08 -24.21 -16.62
CA LYS A 196 -15.99 -23.23 -16.01
C LYS A 196 -16.00 -23.35 -14.48
N GLU A 197 -15.99 -24.56 -13.94
CA GLU A 197 -15.88 -24.78 -12.50
C GLU A 197 -14.53 -24.31 -11.95
N ALA A 198 -13.44 -24.56 -12.67
CA ALA A 198 -12.12 -24.04 -12.32
C ALA A 198 -12.08 -22.50 -12.30
N LEU A 199 -12.73 -21.84 -13.27
CA LEU A 199 -12.86 -20.38 -13.30
C LEU A 199 -13.65 -19.82 -12.12
N VAL A 200 -14.69 -20.53 -11.64
CA VAL A 200 -15.44 -20.15 -10.45
C VAL A 200 -14.58 -20.32 -9.20
N SER A 201 -13.86 -21.45 -9.08
CA SER A 201 -12.89 -21.69 -8.00
C SER A 201 -11.84 -20.58 -7.92
N LEU A 202 -11.23 -20.19 -9.05
CA LEU A 202 -10.29 -19.07 -9.11
C LEU A 202 -10.89 -17.73 -8.64
N ALA A 203 -12.19 -17.51 -8.86
CA ALA A 203 -12.88 -16.28 -8.46
C ALA A 203 -13.26 -16.26 -6.97
N THR A 204 -13.49 -17.42 -6.35
CA THR A 204 -13.96 -17.54 -4.96
C THR A 204 -12.86 -17.86 -3.94
N ASP A 205 -11.82 -18.56 -4.35
CA ASP A 205 -10.87 -19.16 -3.41
C ASP A 205 -9.89 -18.13 -2.83
N SER A 206 -9.71 -18.16 -1.50
CA SER A 206 -8.94 -17.18 -0.74
C SER A 206 -7.45 -17.55 -0.56
N GLY A 207 -7.06 -18.79 -0.88
CA GLY A 207 -5.71 -19.32 -0.65
C GLY A 207 -4.75 -19.21 -1.84
N LEU A 208 -5.17 -18.59 -2.93
CA LEU A 208 -4.45 -18.60 -4.21
C LEU A 208 -3.42 -17.48 -4.37
N HIS A 209 -3.29 -16.61 -3.38
CA HIS A 209 -2.39 -15.45 -3.44
C HIS A 209 -0.93 -15.81 -3.79
N PRO A 210 -0.31 -16.88 -3.25
CA PRO A 210 1.04 -17.29 -3.64
C PRO A 210 1.18 -17.77 -5.09
N LEU A 211 0.08 -18.14 -5.75
CA LEU A 211 0.07 -18.63 -7.13
C LEU A 211 -0.05 -17.48 -8.16
N VAL A 212 -0.45 -16.29 -7.73
CA VAL A 212 -0.70 -15.14 -8.63
C VAL A 212 0.52 -14.77 -9.47
N PRO A 213 1.76 -14.70 -8.95
CA PRO A 213 2.94 -14.44 -9.77
C PRO A 213 3.09 -15.47 -10.88
N TYR A 214 2.90 -16.76 -10.55
CA TYR A 214 3.01 -17.85 -11.50
C TYR A 214 1.94 -17.80 -12.57
N PHE A 215 0.69 -17.51 -12.20
CA PHE A 215 -0.38 -17.29 -13.18
C PHE A 215 -0.09 -16.10 -14.09
N THR A 216 0.41 -14.98 -13.56
CA THR A 216 0.72 -13.80 -14.39
C THR A 216 1.86 -14.05 -15.38
N CYS A 217 2.91 -14.76 -14.97
CA CYS A 217 3.98 -15.21 -15.86
C CYS A 217 3.49 -16.21 -16.90
N PHE A 218 2.70 -17.21 -16.47
CA PHE A 218 2.09 -18.20 -17.37
C PHE A 218 1.21 -17.54 -18.44
N ILE A 219 0.35 -16.60 -18.04
CA ILE A 219 -0.51 -15.86 -18.97
C ILE A 219 0.34 -15.03 -19.94
N ALA A 220 1.39 -14.35 -19.48
CA ALA A 220 2.25 -13.55 -20.34
C ALA A 220 3.01 -14.40 -21.38
N ASP A 221 3.53 -15.55 -20.96
CA ASP A 221 4.24 -16.50 -21.83
C ASP A 221 3.30 -17.14 -22.85
N GLU A 222 2.15 -17.63 -22.41
CA GLU A 222 1.17 -18.29 -23.29
C GLU A 222 0.50 -17.31 -24.25
N VAL A 223 0.27 -16.06 -23.87
CA VAL A 223 -0.20 -15.02 -24.82
C VAL A 223 0.86 -14.75 -25.88
N SER A 224 2.14 -14.72 -25.51
CA SER A 224 3.24 -14.44 -26.44
C SER A 224 3.49 -15.60 -27.42
N ARG A 225 3.35 -16.84 -26.96
CA ARG A 225 3.52 -18.06 -27.80
C ARG A 225 2.26 -18.44 -28.56
N GLY A 226 1.09 -18.18 -27.97
CA GLY A 226 -0.23 -18.66 -28.38
C GLY A 226 -1.04 -17.72 -29.27
N LEU A 227 -0.43 -16.70 -29.88
CA LEU A 227 -1.14 -15.73 -30.76
C LEU A 227 -1.94 -16.38 -31.91
N ASN A 228 -1.60 -17.63 -32.25
CA ASN A 228 -2.19 -18.40 -33.34
C ASN A 228 -3.42 -19.24 -32.94
N ASN A 229 -3.66 -19.44 -31.64
CA ASN A 229 -4.73 -20.32 -31.12
C ASN A 229 -5.82 -19.49 -30.43
N PHE A 230 -6.93 -19.25 -31.13
CA PHE A 230 -8.06 -18.47 -30.61
C PHE A 230 -8.67 -19.01 -29.31
N PRO A 231 -8.98 -20.32 -29.18
CA PRO A 231 -9.62 -20.84 -27.97
C PRO A 231 -8.75 -20.69 -26.71
N LEU A 232 -7.43 -20.83 -26.87
CA LEU A 232 -6.46 -20.63 -25.78
C LEU A 232 -6.45 -19.17 -25.31
N LEU A 233 -6.35 -18.21 -26.23
CA LEU A 233 -6.37 -16.78 -25.87
C LEU A 233 -7.66 -16.39 -25.15
N PHE A 234 -8.79 -16.92 -25.61
CA PHE A 234 -10.09 -16.67 -24.99
C PHE A 234 -10.19 -17.28 -23.58
N ALA A 235 -9.68 -18.50 -23.40
CA ALA A 235 -9.57 -19.14 -22.09
C ALA A 235 -8.67 -18.32 -21.13
N LEU A 236 -7.50 -17.85 -21.59
CA LEU A 236 -6.59 -17.03 -20.78
C LEU A 236 -7.23 -15.72 -20.34
N MET A 237 -7.97 -15.03 -21.23
CA MET A 237 -8.68 -13.80 -20.85
C MET A 237 -9.81 -14.07 -19.85
N ARG A 238 -10.48 -15.23 -19.92
CA ARG A 238 -11.44 -15.65 -18.89
C ARG A 238 -10.77 -15.91 -17.54
N VAL A 239 -9.60 -16.54 -17.53
CA VAL A 239 -8.79 -16.71 -16.31
C VAL A 239 -8.43 -15.36 -15.70
N VAL A 240 -7.96 -14.40 -16.52
CA VAL A 240 -7.69 -13.04 -16.07
C VAL A 240 -8.94 -12.38 -15.47
N SER A 241 -10.10 -12.55 -16.11
CA SER A 241 -11.36 -12.02 -15.58
C SER A 241 -11.71 -12.63 -14.22
N SER A 242 -11.58 -13.94 -14.05
CA SER A 242 -11.83 -14.63 -12.77
C SER A 242 -10.89 -14.16 -11.67
N LEU A 243 -9.59 -14.02 -11.98
CA LEU A 243 -8.61 -13.48 -11.03
C LEU A 243 -8.99 -12.06 -10.60
N LEU A 244 -9.39 -11.20 -11.54
CA LEU A 244 -9.78 -9.82 -11.25
C LEU A 244 -11.07 -9.69 -10.43
N GLN A 245 -11.98 -10.65 -10.56
CA GLN A 245 -13.22 -10.71 -9.77
C GLN A 245 -12.98 -11.13 -8.32
N ASN A 246 -11.87 -11.82 -8.04
CA ASN A 246 -11.59 -12.30 -6.70
C ASN A 246 -11.27 -11.12 -5.74
N PRO A 247 -12.05 -10.94 -4.65
CA PRO A 247 -11.82 -9.88 -3.68
C PRO A 247 -10.64 -10.18 -2.74
N HIS A 248 -10.26 -11.46 -2.59
CA HIS A 248 -9.24 -11.90 -1.66
C HIS A 248 -7.81 -11.78 -2.22
N ILE A 249 -7.68 -11.57 -3.53
CA ILE A 249 -6.38 -11.48 -4.19
C ILE A 249 -6.00 -10.00 -4.43
N GLN A 250 -4.81 -9.62 -3.95
CA GLN A 250 -4.22 -8.31 -4.24
C GLN A 250 -3.40 -8.38 -5.54
N ILE A 251 -4.04 -8.08 -6.67
CA ILE A 251 -3.39 -8.11 -8.00
C ILE A 251 -2.57 -6.84 -8.27
N GLU A 252 -2.71 -5.81 -7.42
CA GLU A 252 -2.09 -4.49 -7.59
C GLU A 252 -0.60 -4.53 -7.97
N PRO A 253 0.27 -5.34 -7.32
CA PRO A 253 1.69 -5.40 -7.68
C PRO A 253 1.96 -5.93 -9.09
N TYR A 254 1.07 -6.79 -9.61
CA TYR A 254 1.26 -7.51 -10.87
C TYR A 254 0.54 -6.85 -12.06
N LEU A 255 -0.24 -5.80 -11.83
CA LEU A 255 -0.96 -5.09 -12.90
C LEU A 255 -0.01 -4.61 -14.01
N HIS A 256 1.18 -4.12 -13.65
CA HIS A 256 2.15 -3.66 -14.64
C HIS A 256 2.62 -4.78 -15.58
N GLN A 257 2.71 -6.02 -15.09
CA GLN A 257 3.13 -7.19 -15.89
C GLN A 257 1.98 -7.80 -16.70
N LEU A 258 0.76 -7.77 -16.15
CA LEU A 258 -0.42 -8.35 -16.78
C LEU A 258 -0.98 -7.48 -17.92
N MET A 259 -0.91 -6.16 -17.77
CA MET A 259 -1.51 -5.20 -18.70
C MET A 259 -0.93 -5.26 -20.12
N PRO A 260 0.39 -5.38 -20.33
CA PRO A 260 0.96 -5.60 -21.67
C PRO A 260 0.36 -6.81 -22.38
N SER A 261 0.15 -7.93 -21.68
CA SER A 261 -0.43 -9.15 -22.24
C SER A 261 -1.88 -8.93 -22.68
N VAL A 262 -2.69 -8.29 -21.84
CA VAL A 262 -4.09 -7.95 -22.17
C VAL A 262 -4.17 -6.96 -23.33
N VAL A 263 -3.35 -5.90 -23.32
CA VAL A 263 -3.30 -4.90 -24.41
C VAL A 263 -2.80 -5.53 -25.72
N THR A 264 -1.89 -6.50 -25.65
CA THR A 264 -1.44 -7.25 -26.83
C THR A 264 -2.58 -8.05 -27.44
N CYS A 265 -3.42 -8.71 -26.65
CA CYS A 265 -4.63 -9.39 -27.16
C CYS A 265 -5.62 -8.42 -27.81
N LEU A 266 -5.70 -7.18 -27.34
CA LEU A 266 -6.54 -6.15 -27.91
C LEU A 266 -5.99 -5.60 -29.24
N VAL A 267 -4.69 -5.29 -29.31
CA VAL A 267 -4.04 -4.53 -30.40
C VAL A 267 -3.19 -5.42 -31.34
N ALA A 268 -3.24 -6.74 -31.20
CA ALA A 268 -2.49 -7.66 -32.08
C ALA A 268 -2.91 -7.55 -33.55
N LYS A 269 -1.91 -7.59 -34.45
CA LYS A 269 -2.09 -7.49 -35.92
C LYS A 269 -2.80 -8.70 -36.52
N ARG A 270 -2.47 -9.89 -36.04
CA ARG A 270 -3.07 -11.18 -36.42
C ARG A 270 -3.29 -11.97 -35.15
N LEU A 271 -4.55 -12.27 -34.86
CA LEU A 271 -4.96 -13.25 -33.88
C LEU A 271 -5.43 -14.44 -34.72
N GLY A 272 -5.08 -15.67 -34.36
CA GLY A 272 -5.54 -16.86 -35.05
C GLY A 272 -4.86 -17.18 -36.39
N THR A 273 -4.96 -18.45 -36.77
CA THR A 273 -4.49 -18.98 -38.06
C THR A 273 -5.58 -19.02 -39.12
N ARG A 274 -6.86 -18.93 -38.74
CA ARG A 274 -8.01 -19.05 -39.65
C ARG A 274 -8.73 -17.72 -39.80
N LEU A 275 -9.06 -17.38 -41.04
CA LEU A 275 -9.82 -16.19 -41.43
C LEU A 275 -11.28 -16.20 -40.93
N ALA A 276 -11.73 -17.31 -40.31
CA ALA A 276 -13.10 -17.54 -39.85
C ALA A 276 -13.24 -17.52 -38.31
N ASP A 277 -12.17 -17.27 -37.57
CA ASP A 277 -12.22 -17.24 -36.11
C ASP A 277 -12.78 -15.88 -35.64
N ASN A 278 -13.61 -15.90 -34.59
CA ASN A 278 -14.30 -14.73 -34.01
C ASN A 278 -13.33 -13.83 -33.21
N HIS A 279 -12.27 -13.33 -33.82
CA HIS A 279 -11.32 -12.42 -33.16
C HIS A 279 -11.95 -11.12 -32.67
N TRP A 280 -13.11 -10.74 -33.22
CA TRP A 280 -13.90 -9.60 -32.79
C TRP A 280 -14.42 -9.78 -31.35
N GLU A 281 -14.95 -10.96 -31.02
CA GLU A 281 -15.51 -11.25 -29.68
C GLU A 281 -14.43 -11.23 -28.61
N LEU A 282 -13.22 -11.72 -28.91
CA LEU A 282 -12.08 -11.63 -28.01
C LEU A 282 -11.69 -10.17 -27.75
N ARG A 283 -11.66 -9.33 -28.79
CA ARG A 283 -11.36 -7.89 -28.65
C ARG A 283 -12.42 -7.16 -27.85
N ASP A 284 -13.69 -7.47 -28.08
CA ASP A 284 -14.78 -6.89 -27.29
C ASP A 284 -14.67 -7.32 -25.82
N PHE A 285 -14.45 -8.61 -25.55
CA PHE A 285 -14.28 -9.12 -24.19
C PHE A 285 -13.07 -8.49 -23.48
N THR A 286 -11.92 -8.42 -24.16
CA THR A 286 -10.71 -7.79 -23.61
C THR A 286 -10.89 -6.28 -23.38
N ALA A 287 -11.63 -5.57 -24.23
CA ALA A 287 -11.95 -4.16 -23.99
C ALA A 287 -12.78 -3.96 -22.71
N HIS A 288 -13.78 -4.82 -22.49
CA HIS A 288 -14.56 -4.81 -21.23
C HIS A 288 -13.71 -5.17 -20.01
N LEU A 289 -12.77 -6.11 -20.17
CA LEU A 289 -11.83 -6.49 -19.11
C LEU A 289 -10.90 -5.33 -18.74
N VAL A 290 -10.30 -4.66 -19.74
CA VAL A 290 -9.49 -3.45 -19.53
C VAL A 290 -10.29 -2.36 -18.84
N ALA A 291 -11.54 -2.12 -19.24
CA ALA A 291 -12.41 -1.16 -18.58
C ALA A 291 -12.67 -1.52 -17.12
N SER A 292 -12.86 -2.80 -16.82
CA SER A 292 -13.05 -3.30 -15.44
C SER A 292 -11.80 -3.08 -14.59
N ILE A 293 -10.61 -3.33 -15.14
CA ILE A 293 -9.33 -3.01 -14.49
C ILE A 293 -9.23 -1.50 -14.22
N CYS A 294 -9.49 -0.67 -15.23
CA CYS A 294 -9.36 0.79 -15.12
C CYS A 294 -10.38 1.41 -14.15
N LYS A 295 -11.58 0.83 -14.00
CA LYS A 295 -12.57 1.25 -12.99
C LYS A 295 -12.14 0.87 -11.58
N ARG A 296 -11.62 -0.35 -11.38
CA ARG A 296 -11.20 -0.84 -10.07
C ARG A 296 -9.93 -0.13 -9.56
N PHE A 297 -8.92 -0.01 -10.41
CA PHE A 297 -7.59 0.47 -10.01
C PHE A 297 -7.27 1.91 -10.45
N GLY A 298 -8.17 2.58 -11.16
CA GLY A 298 -7.94 3.94 -11.67
C GLY A 298 -7.69 5.00 -10.61
N HIS A 299 -8.27 4.83 -9.41
CA HIS A 299 -8.08 5.75 -8.29
C HIS A 299 -6.70 5.61 -7.62
N VAL A 300 -6.17 4.38 -7.58
CA VAL A 300 -4.85 4.09 -6.98
C VAL A 300 -3.73 4.43 -7.95
N TYR A 301 -3.93 4.18 -9.25
CA TYR A 301 -2.90 4.34 -10.29
C TYR A 301 -3.34 5.29 -11.40
N SER A 302 -3.16 6.59 -11.21
CA SER A 302 -3.39 7.61 -12.24
C SER A 302 -2.54 7.38 -13.50
N ASN A 303 -1.34 6.82 -13.35
CA ASN A 303 -0.44 6.52 -14.47
C ASN A 303 -1.00 5.42 -15.38
N LEU A 304 -1.73 4.44 -14.84
CA LEU A 304 -2.23 3.28 -15.60
C LEU A 304 -3.16 3.73 -16.76
N GLN A 305 -4.15 4.56 -16.45
CA GLN A 305 -5.08 5.09 -17.44
C GLN A 305 -4.34 5.96 -18.47
N SER A 306 -3.38 6.79 -18.03
CA SER A 306 -2.61 7.65 -18.93
C SER A 306 -1.72 6.88 -19.92
N ARG A 307 -1.09 5.78 -19.47
CA ARG A 307 -0.24 4.94 -20.31
C ARG A 307 -1.06 4.12 -21.31
N LEU A 308 -2.19 3.58 -20.86
CA LEU A 308 -3.08 2.80 -21.71
C LEU A 308 -3.72 3.66 -22.81
N THR A 309 -4.25 4.83 -22.45
CA THR A 309 -4.82 5.79 -23.43
C THR A 309 -3.80 6.22 -24.47
N LYS A 310 -2.55 6.54 -24.08
CA LYS A 310 -1.44 6.82 -25.02
C LYS A 310 -1.15 5.65 -25.95
N THR A 311 -1.16 4.43 -25.43
CA THR A 311 -0.84 3.22 -26.23
C THR A 311 -1.92 2.94 -27.27
N LEU A 312 -3.20 3.05 -26.89
CA LEU A 312 -4.33 2.89 -27.81
C LEU A 312 -4.42 4.04 -28.82
N LEU A 313 -4.14 5.28 -28.39
CA LEU A 313 -4.11 6.43 -29.29
C LEU A 313 -3.00 6.30 -30.34
N ASN A 314 -1.79 5.86 -29.95
CA ASN A 314 -0.73 5.56 -30.91
C ASN A 314 -1.11 4.42 -31.86
N ALA A 315 -1.93 3.45 -31.42
CA ALA A 315 -2.47 2.43 -32.31
C ALA A 315 -3.53 2.98 -33.27
N PHE A 316 -4.34 3.93 -32.83
CA PHE A 316 -5.39 4.55 -33.62
C PHE A 316 -4.86 5.52 -34.68
N LEU A 317 -3.90 6.39 -34.33
CA LEU A 317 -3.38 7.43 -35.23
C LEU A 317 -2.43 6.93 -36.32
N ASP A 318 -1.87 5.72 -36.20
CA ASP A 318 -0.90 5.19 -37.17
C ASP A 318 -1.61 4.57 -38.40
N PRO A 319 -1.59 5.21 -39.58
CA PRO A 319 -2.31 4.72 -40.77
C PRO A 319 -1.68 3.46 -41.41
N LYS A 320 -0.50 3.04 -40.94
CA LYS A 320 0.20 1.83 -41.42
C LYS A 320 -0.23 0.56 -40.69
N LYS A 321 -1.02 0.69 -39.62
CA LYS A 321 -1.51 -0.44 -38.82
C LYS A 321 -2.68 -1.13 -39.51
N ALA A 322 -2.95 -2.38 -39.13
CA ALA A 322 -4.07 -3.12 -39.72
C ALA A 322 -5.41 -2.63 -39.15
N LEU A 323 -6.48 -2.69 -39.95
CA LEU A 323 -7.86 -2.34 -39.54
C LEU A 323 -8.30 -3.07 -38.27
N THR A 324 -7.82 -4.30 -38.10
CA THR A 324 -8.03 -5.12 -36.92
C THR A 324 -7.45 -4.49 -35.64
N GLN A 325 -6.30 -3.80 -35.73
CA GLN A 325 -5.69 -3.08 -34.62
C GLN A 325 -6.44 -1.77 -34.31
N HIS A 326 -6.91 -1.09 -35.36
CA HIS A 326 -7.74 0.11 -35.20
C HIS A 326 -9.05 -0.22 -34.50
N TYR A 327 -9.72 -1.33 -34.86
CA TYR A 327 -10.92 -1.80 -34.16
C TYR A 327 -10.67 -1.99 -32.67
N GLY A 328 -9.61 -2.73 -32.30
CA GLY A 328 -9.26 -2.96 -30.89
C GLY A 328 -8.95 -1.66 -30.14
N ALA A 329 -8.28 -0.71 -30.80
CA ALA A 329 -7.99 0.60 -30.23
C ALA A 329 -9.27 1.42 -29.97
N ILE A 330 -10.19 1.45 -30.92
CA ILE A 330 -11.48 2.18 -30.80
C ILE A 330 -12.34 1.55 -29.71
N GLN A 331 -12.51 0.22 -29.73
CA GLN A 331 -13.32 -0.48 -28.74
C GLN A 331 -12.74 -0.33 -27.32
N GLY A 332 -11.41 -0.38 -27.19
CA GLY A 332 -10.72 -0.12 -25.92
C GLY A 332 -10.92 1.31 -25.43
N LEU A 333 -10.81 2.31 -26.30
CA LEU A 333 -11.03 3.72 -25.95
C LEU A 333 -12.50 3.99 -25.60
N GLY A 334 -13.45 3.37 -26.31
CA GLY A 334 -14.87 3.43 -26.00
C GLY A 334 -15.19 2.87 -24.61
N ALA A 335 -14.60 1.74 -24.25
CA ALA A 335 -14.85 1.07 -22.98
C ALA A 335 -14.28 1.82 -21.75
N LEU A 336 -13.29 2.70 -21.93
CA LEU A 336 -12.70 3.50 -20.83
C LEU A 336 -13.61 4.62 -20.33
N GLY A 337 -14.58 5.06 -21.13
CA GLY A 337 -15.63 5.99 -20.74
C GLY A 337 -15.80 7.19 -21.67
N PRO A 338 -16.92 7.93 -21.55
CA PRO A 338 -17.35 8.95 -22.51
C PRO A 338 -16.39 10.15 -22.58
N ASN A 339 -15.76 10.52 -21.46
CA ASN A 339 -14.79 11.62 -21.43
C ASN A 339 -13.56 11.34 -22.30
N VAL A 340 -13.11 10.09 -22.33
CA VAL A 340 -11.95 9.67 -23.14
C VAL A 340 -12.31 9.72 -24.62
N VAL A 341 -13.51 9.26 -24.99
CA VAL A 341 -14.03 9.33 -26.37
C VAL A 341 -14.13 10.78 -26.84
N ARG A 342 -14.71 11.66 -26.01
CA ARG A 342 -14.88 13.09 -26.34
C ARG A 342 -13.54 13.81 -26.57
N LEU A 343 -12.52 13.48 -25.79
CA LEU A 343 -11.21 14.14 -25.86
C LEU A 343 -10.29 13.56 -26.94
N LEU A 344 -10.33 12.25 -27.18
CA LEU A 344 -9.35 11.56 -28.02
C LEU A 344 -9.90 11.13 -29.39
N LEU A 345 -11.14 10.66 -29.45
CA LEU A 345 -11.74 10.13 -30.68
C LEU A 345 -12.38 11.24 -31.52
N LEU A 346 -13.21 12.11 -30.91
CA LEU A 346 -13.90 13.18 -31.65
C LEU A 346 -12.99 14.11 -32.49
N PRO A 347 -11.87 14.66 -31.98
CA PRO A 347 -11.05 15.60 -32.76
C PRO A 347 -10.35 14.94 -33.95
N ASN A 348 -10.11 13.62 -33.89
CA ASN A 348 -9.40 12.86 -34.92
C ASN A 348 -10.36 12.08 -35.83
N LEU A 349 -11.67 12.21 -35.61
CA LEU A 349 -12.67 11.41 -36.31
C LEU A 349 -12.79 11.83 -37.78
N GLU A 350 -12.77 13.14 -38.06
CA GLU A 350 -12.89 13.67 -39.42
C GLU A 350 -11.73 13.21 -40.33
N THR A 351 -10.49 13.29 -39.84
CA THR A 351 -9.30 12.84 -40.57
C THR A 351 -9.27 11.32 -40.73
N TYR A 352 -9.75 10.57 -39.75
CA TYR A 352 -9.84 9.11 -39.84
C TYR A 352 -10.96 8.64 -40.78
N MET A 353 -12.09 9.35 -40.85
CA MET A 353 -13.18 9.06 -41.78
C MET A 353 -12.75 9.24 -43.24
N GLN A 354 -11.96 10.27 -43.54
CA GLN A 354 -11.36 10.46 -44.88
C GLN A 354 -10.44 9.30 -45.29
N LEU A 355 -9.81 8.61 -44.33
CA LEU A 355 -8.99 7.42 -44.56
C LEU A 355 -9.82 6.14 -44.70
N LEU A 356 -10.94 6.01 -43.98
CA LEU A 356 -11.82 4.84 -44.01
C LEU A 356 -12.78 4.80 -45.20
N GLU A 357 -13.32 5.95 -45.62
CA GLU A 357 -14.23 6.06 -46.77
C GLU A 357 -13.73 5.35 -48.05
N PRO A 358 -12.46 5.49 -48.49
CA PRO A 358 -11.97 4.78 -49.67
C PRO A 358 -11.84 3.26 -49.49
N GLU A 359 -11.80 2.74 -48.26
CA GLU A 359 -11.75 1.30 -47.96
C GLU A 359 -13.15 0.65 -47.86
N MET A 360 -14.20 1.45 -47.65
CA MET A 360 -15.59 0.99 -47.59
C MET A 360 -16.26 0.88 -48.97
N LEU A 361 -15.79 1.68 -49.94
CA LEU A 361 -16.34 1.77 -51.29
C LEU A 361 -15.88 0.62 -52.19
N LEU A 362 -16.85 -0.01 -52.88
CA LEU A 362 -16.65 -1.11 -53.83
C LEU A 362 -15.66 -0.77 -54.96
N GLU A 363 -15.57 0.51 -55.33
CA GLU A 363 -14.81 0.97 -56.49
C GLU A 363 -13.28 0.99 -56.27
N LYS A 364 -12.81 1.04 -55.02
CA LYS A 364 -11.39 1.21 -54.68
C LYS A 364 -10.75 -0.02 -54.01
N GLN A 365 -11.51 -0.86 -53.31
CA GLN A 365 -11.01 -2.10 -52.70
C GLN A 365 -11.84 -3.33 -53.12
N LYS A 366 -11.20 -4.24 -53.87
CA LYS A 366 -11.80 -5.49 -54.34
C LYS A 366 -11.80 -6.62 -53.30
N ASN A 367 -11.10 -6.44 -52.17
CA ASN A 367 -11.02 -7.46 -51.12
C ASN A 367 -12.23 -7.34 -50.18
N GLU A 368 -13.16 -8.28 -50.29
CA GLU A 368 -14.37 -8.36 -49.45
C GLU A 368 -14.04 -8.34 -47.95
N LEU A 369 -12.95 -9.00 -47.54
CA LEU A 369 -12.53 -9.07 -46.13
C LEU A 369 -12.14 -7.70 -45.54
N LYS A 370 -11.35 -6.91 -46.27
CA LYS A 370 -10.96 -5.56 -45.80
C LYS A 370 -12.16 -4.62 -45.73
N ARG A 371 -13.10 -4.80 -46.65
CA ARG A 371 -14.36 -4.06 -46.64
C ARG A 371 -15.21 -4.43 -45.43
N HIS A 372 -15.36 -5.72 -45.13
CA HIS A 372 -16.05 -6.17 -43.92
C HIS A 372 -15.37 -5.67 -42.63
N GLU A 373 -14.04 -5.68 -42.58
CA GLU A 373 -13.27 -5.10 -41.46
C GLU A 373 -13.53 -3.58 -41.32
N ALA A 374 -13.52 -2.83 -42.42
CA ALA A 374 -13.79 -1.40 -42.43
C ALA A 374 -15.23 -1.07 -41.95
N TRP A 375 -16.23 -1.84 -42.38
CA TRP A 375 -17.61 -1.70 -41.89
C TRP A 375 -17.74 -2.02 -40.39
N ARG A 376 -16.99 -3.00 -39.87
CA ARG A 376 -16.96 -3.32 -38.43
C ARG A 376 -16.31 -2.20 -37.61
N VAL A 377 -15.22 -1.61 -38.11
CA VAL A 377 -14.58 -0.44 -37.49
C VAL A 377 -15.53 0.76 -37.47
N TYR A 378 -16.24 1.01 -38.57
CA TYR A 378 -17.25 2.07 -38.65
C TYR A 378 -18.39 1.84 -37.65
N GLY A 379 -18.88 0.60 -37.53
CA GLY A 379 -19.87 0.22 -36.51
C GLY A 379 -19.38 0.48 -35.08
N ALA A 380 -18.14 0.11 -34.76
CA ALA A 380 -17.55 0.37 -33.44
C ALA A 380 -17.41 1.87 -33.15
N LEU A 381 -17.06 2.69 -34.14
CA LEU A 381 -17.01 4.15 -34.02
C LEU A 381 -18.38 4.72 -33.72
N LEU A 382 -19.41 4.30 -34.45
CA LEU A 382 -20.79 4.75 -34.21
C LEU A 382 -21.27 4.38 -32.80
N VAL A 383 -21.04 3.14 -32.36
CA VAL A 383 -21.39 2.71 -30.99
C VAL A 383 -20.65 3.53 -29.94
N SER A 384 -19.36 3.80 -30.15
CA SER A 384 -18.55 4.59 -29.22
C SER A 384 -19.00 6.04 -29.14
N VAL A 385 -19.43 6.63 -30.25
CA VAL A 385 -19.97 8.00 -30.30
C VAL A 385 -21.36 8.08 -29.70
N TYR A 386 -22.22 7.08 -29.93
CA TYR A 386 -23.56 7.01 -29.36
C TYR A 386 -23.53 6.86 -27.82
N MET A 387 -22.46 6.27 -27.25
CA MET A 387 -22.28 6.19 -25.79
C MET A 387 -21.91 7.52 -25.11
N ILE A 388 -21.71 8.60 -25.88
CA ILE A 388 -21.40 9.94 -25.34
C ILE A 388 -22.68 10.69 -24.93
N ASP A 389 -23.80 10.40 -25.60
CA ASP A 389 -25.14 10.93 -25.31
C ASP A 389 -25.84 10.12 -24.21
#